data_AF-A0A5Q4FZH0-F1
#
_entry.id   AF-A0A5Q4FZH0-F1
#
_cell.length_a   1.000
_cell.length_b   1.000
_cell.length_c   1.000
_cell.angle_alpha   90.00
_cell.angle_beta   90.00
_cell.angle_gamma   90.00
#
_symmetry.space_group_name_H-M   'P 1'
#
loop_
_entity.id
_entity.type
_entity.pdbx_description
1 polymer ?
#
loop_
_entity_poly.entity_id
_entity_poly.type
_entity_poly.pdbx_seq_one_letter_code
_entity_poly.pdbx_strand_id
1 'polypeptide(L)'
;MVLDANAGRASVLDTATPQVLMQEIAHQHLFNQFWLTLFFVLPMVLVARAVVAGSRYSAILIIVVFGLLMGYLLVASGVSEPGLADFPMLGMVAQTTVIALAVSFFVGGQELRRIFGRRKVP
;
A
#
# COMPACT_ATOMS: atom_id res chain seq x y z
N MET A 1 30.20 -44.25 -37.22
CA MET A 1 29.50 -42.98 -37.54
C MET A 1 28.10 -42.98 -36.91
N VAL A 2 27.99 -42.99 -35.57
CA VAL A 2 26.76 -42.71 -34.82
C VAL A 2 27.20 -42.26 -33.42
N LEU A 3 27.51 -40.97 -33.27
CA LEU A 3 27.90 -40.38 -31.98
C LEU A 3 27.83 -38.84 -32.08
N ASP A 4 26.67 -38.27 -32.45
CA ASP A 4 26.40 -36.84 -32.20
C ASP A 4 24.94 -36.41 -32.43
N ALA A 5 23.96 -37.04 -31.75
CA ALA A 5 22.55 -36.62 -31.83
C ALA A 5 21.90 -36.33 -30.46
N ASN A 6 22.61 -36.59 -29.36
CA ASN A 6 22.07 -36.46 -28.00
C ASN A 6 22.69 -35.30 -27.19
N ALA A 7 23.81 -34.73 -27.63
CA ALA A 7 24.46 -33.62 -26.93
C ALA A 7 23.65 -32.29 -27.01
N GLY A 8 22.91 -32.08 -28.11
CA GLY A 8 22.07 -30.90 -28.30
C GLY A 8 20.67 -30.98 -27.67
N ARG A 9 20.27 -32.14 -27.12
CA ARG A 9 18.95 -32.31 -26.45
C ARG A 9 19.03 -32.09 -24.94
N ALA A 10 20.19 -32.30 -24.33
CA ALA A 10 20.42 -32.07 -22.91
C ALA A 10 20.54 -30.57 -22.56
N SER A 11 21.02 -29.73 -23.47
CA SER A 11 21.15 -28.28 -23.25
C SER A 11 19.84 -27.50 -23.41
N VAL A 12 18.88 -28.03 -24.17
CA VAL A 12 17.59 -27.37 -24.44
C VAL A 12 16.55 -27.68 -23.35
N LEU A 13 16.70 -28.80 -22.63
CA LEU A 13 15.78 -29.20 -21.54
C LEU A 13 16.10 -28.54 -20.19
N ASP A 14 17.26 -27.89 -20.04
CA ASP A 14 17.70 -27.25 -18.80
C ASP A 14 17.48 -25.72 -18.81
N THR A 15 17.34 -25.09 -19.99
CA THR A 15 17.21 -23.63 -20.12
C THR A 15 15.77 -23.12 -20.09
N ALA A 16 14.76 -23.99 -20.25
CA ALA A 16 13.35 -23.60 -20.31
C ALA A 16 12.63 -23.74 -18.95
N THR A 17 13.16 -24.55 -18.03
CA THR A 17 12.52 -24.82 -16.73
C THR A 17 12.66 -23.69 -15.71
N PRO A 18 13.77 -22.92 -15.60
CA PRO A 18 13.88 -21.89 -14.57
C PRO A 18 12.92 -20.72 -14.83
N GLN A 19 12.76 -20.30 -16.08
CA GLN A 19 11.95 -19.12 -16.42
C GLN A 19 10.45 -19.34 -16.14
N VAL A 20 9.94 -20.55 -16.42
CA VAL A 20 8.54 -20.91 -16.16
C VAL A 20 8.28 -21.04 -14.66
N LEU A 21 9.20 -21.65 -13.91
CA LEU A 21 9.12 -21.74 -12.45
C LEU A 21 9.16 -20.35 -11.79
N MET A 22 10.03 -19.45 -12.25
CA MET A 22 10.11 -18.07 -11.77
C MET A 22 8.80 -17.31 -12.02
N GLN A 23 8.17 -17.50 -13.19
CA GLN A 23 6.90 -16.85 -13.51
C GLN A 23 5.74 -17.36 -12.65
N GLU A 24 5.70 -18.65 -12.37
CA GLU A 24 4.67 -19.28 -11.54
C GLU A 24 4.83 -18.90 -10.06
N ILE A 25 6.07 -18.86 -9.57
CA ILE A 25 6.41 -18.34 -8.23
C ILE A 25 6.05 -16.85 -8.12
N ALA A 26 6.33 -16.03 -9.14
CA ALA A 26 5.98 -14.61 -9.12
C ALA A 26 4.46 -14.39 -9.03
N HIS A 27 3.65 -15.16 -9.75
CA HIS A 27 2.19 -15.06 -9.66
C HIS A 27 1.67 -15.46 -8.27
N GLN A 28 2.20 -16.54 -7.68
CA GLN A 28 1.85 -16.94 -6.32
C GLN A 28 2.27 -15.89 -5.29
N HIS A 29 3.46 -15.32 -5.45
CA HIS A 29 3.99 -14.29 -4.55
C HIS A 29 3.15 -13.01 -4.61
N LEU A 30 2.74 -12.54 -5.79
CA LEU A 30 1.85 -11.38 -5.93
C LEU A 30 0.49 -11.61 -5.29
N PHE A 31 -0.09 -12.80 -5.48
CA PHE A 31 -1.36 -13.18 -4.86
C PHE A 31 -1.24 -13.22 -3.33
N ASN A 32 -0.18 -13.84 -2.81
CA ASN A 32 0.08 -13.90 -1.37
C ASN A 32 0.30 -12.49 -0.79
N GLN A 33 1.11 -11.66 -1.45
CA GLN A 33 1.34 -10.28 -1.04
C GLN A 33 0.03 -9.47 -1.03
N PHE A 34 -0.82 -9.63 -2.05
CA PHE A 34 -2.13 -8.98 -2.11
C PHE A 34 -3.00 -9.34 -0.89
N TRP A 35 -3.13 -10.63 -0.59
CA TRP A 35 -3.92 -11.09 0.56
C TRP A 35 -3.34 -10.66 1.90
N LEU A 36 -2.02 -10.68 2.05
CA LEU A 36 -1.33 -10.28 3.27
C LEU A 36 -1.50 -8.77 3.52
N THR A 37 -1.43 -7.97 2.45
CA THR A 37 -1.71 -6.52 2.51
C THR A 37 -3.17 -6.26 2.87
N LEU A 38 -4.11 -6.99 2.25
CA LEU A 38 -5.54 -6.87 2.55
C LEU A 38 -5.84 -7.24 4.01
N PHE A 39 -5.22 -8.31 4.53
CA PHE A 39 -5.35 -8.74 5.91
C PHE A 39 -4.72 -7.76 6.91
N PHE A 40 -3.80 -6.91 6.49
CA PHE A 40 -3.27 -5.81 7.30
C PHE A 40 -4.17 -4.57 7.26
N VAL A 41 -4.65 -4.19 6.08
CA VAL A 41 -5.49 -3.01 5.88
C VAL A 41 -6.86 -3.19 6.53
N LEU A 42 -7.45 -4.37 6.45
CA LEU A 42 -8.79 -4.66 6.98
C LEU A 42 -8.89 -4.41 8.50
N PRO A 43 -8.05 -4.99 9.38
CA PRO A 43 -8.09 -4.72 10.81
C PRO A 43 -7.68 -3.29 11.14
N MET A 44 -6.74 -2.68 10.40
CA MET A 44 -6.38 -1.27 10.57
C MET A 44 -7.61 -0.35 10.41
N VAL A 45 -8.41 -0.58 9.37
CA VAL A 45 -9.64 0.19 9.11
C VAL A 45 -10.72 -0.11 10.15
N LEU A 46 -10.89 -1.37 10.55
CA LEU A 46 -11.87 -1.77 11.57
C LEU A 46 -11.57 -1.16 12.93
N VAL A 47 -10.31 -1.20 13.39
CA VAL A 47 -9.87 -0.60 14.66
C VAL A 47 -10.10 0.89 14.64
N ALA A 48 -9.75 1.58 13.56
CA ALA A 48 -10.00 3.00 13.46
C ALA A 48 -11.48 3.36 13.50
N ARG A 49 -12.35 2.57 12.83
CA ARG A 49 -13.81 2.77 12.90
C ARG A 49 -14.36 2.50 14.30
N ALA A 50 -13.79 1.53 15.02
CA ALA A 50 -14.15 1.23 16.41
C ALA A 50 -13.74 2.34 17.39
N VAL A 51 -12.52 2.88 17.27
CA VAL A 51 -12.02 4.00 18.08
C VAL A 51 -12.88 5.26 17.88
N VAL A 52 -13.48 5.42 16.70
CA VAL A 52 -14.28 6.61 16.36
C VAL A 52 -15.76 6.47 16.70
N ALA A 53 -16.25 5.25 16.98
CA ALA A 53 -17.67 4.96 17.21
C ALA A 53 -18.33 5.70 18.40
N GLY A 54 -17.60 6.51 19.16
CA GLY A 54 -18.12 7.40 20.19
C GLY A 54 -17.51 8.81 20.19
N SER A 55 -16.74 9.19 19.17
CA SER A 55 -16.05 10.48 19.12
C SER A 55 -16.66 11.43 18.08
N ARG A 56 -16.52 12.74 18.28
CA ARG A 56 -16.95 13.77 17.32
C ARG A 56 -15.98 13.94 16.14
N TYR A 57 -14.94 13.10 16.05
CA TYR A 57 -13.90 13.21 15.04
C TYR A 57 -14.22 12.34 13.83
N SER A 58 -13.82 12.79 12.64
CA SER A 58 -13.95 11.99 11.41
C SER A 58 -13.04 10.77 11.47
N ALA A 59 -13.59 9.58 11.26
CA ALA A 59 -12.84 8.33 11.37
C ALA A 59 -11.64 8.28 10.44
N ILE A 60 -11.80 8.82 9.24
CA ILE A 60 -10.78 8.75 8.22
C ILE A 60 -9.63 9.75 8.50
N LEU A 61 -9.94 10.90 9.12
CA LEU A 61 -8.91 11.86 9.54
C LEU A 61 -7.95 11.23 10.57
N ILE A 62 -8.50 10.47 11.53
CA ILE A 62 -7.70 9.78 12.54
C ILE A 62 -6.81 8.72 11.88
N ILE A 63 -7.33 7.95 10.90
CA ILE A 63 -6.53 6.97 10.14
C ILE A 63 -5.35 7.64 9.44
N VAL A 64 -5.58 8.77 8.76
CA VAL A 64 -4.54 9.48 8.01
C VAL A 64 -3.46 10.01 8.94
N VAL A 65 -3.83 10.70 10.01
CA VAL A 65 -2.86 11.28 10.96
C VAL A 65 -2.05 10.19 11.65
N PHE A 66 -2.72 9.13 12.12
CA PHE A 66 -2.05 8.02 12.80
C PHE A 66 -1.15 7.23 11.86
N GLY A 67 -1.61 6.98 10.62
CA GLY A 67 -0.84 6.28 9.59
C GLY A 67 0.40 7.05 9.12
N LEU A 68 0.28 8.36 8.87
CA LEU A 68 1.44 9.20 8.54
C LEU A 68 2.43 9.27 9.70
N LEU A 69 1.93 9.42 10.92
CA LEU A 69 2.78 9.51 12.12
C LEU A 69 3.51 8.19 12.38
N MET A 70 2.83 7.05 12.28
CA MET A 70 3.47 5.74 12.38
C MET A 70 4.49 5.50 11.27
N GLY A 71 4.17 5.85 10.02
CA GLY A 71 5.11 5.75 8.91
C GLY A 71 6.38 6.58 9.14
N TYR A 72 6.22 7.81 9.63
CA TYR A 72 7.34 8.66 10.01
C TYR A 72 8.18 8.06 11.14
N LEU A 73 7.54 7.52 12.19
CA LEU A 73 8.24 6.90 13.31
C LEU A 73 9.01 5.65 12.91
N LEU A 74 8.48 4.84 11.99
CA LEU A 74 9.17 3.65 11.46
C LEU A 74 10.45 4.00 10.70
N VAL A 75 10.43 5.09 9.93
CA VAL A 75 11.62 5.60 9.23
C VAL A 75 12.60 6.23 10.23
N ALA A 76 12.09 7.04 11.18
CA ALA A 76 12.93 7.71 12.18
C ALA A 76 13.62 6.73 13.15
N SER A 77 13.00 5.57 13.41
CA SER A 77 13.57 4.51 14.26
C SER A 77 14.49 3.54 13.52
N GLY A 78 14.67 3.69 12.21
CA GLY A 78 15.49 2.80 11.38
C GLY A 78 14.92 1.39 11.21
N VAL A 79 13.66 1.17 11.58
CA VAL A 79 12.96 -0.12 11.40
C VAL A 79 12.51 -0.29 9.94
N SER A 80 12.36 0.81 9.20
CA SER A 80 11.92 0.82 7.81
C SER A 80 12.81 1.71 6.94
N GLU A 81 13.20 1.18 5.78
CA GLU A 81 13.90 1.94 4.74
C GLU A 81 12.91 2.90 4.03
N PRO A 82 13.34 4.09 3.57
CA PRO A 82 12.53 4.95 2.71
C PRO A 82 12.31 4.32 1.34
N GLY A 83 11.30 3.46 1.20
CA GLY A 83 11.02 2.72 -0.04
C GLY A 83 10.64 3.56 -1.26
N LEU A 84 10.56 4.88 -1.11
CA LEU A 84 10.13 5.84 -2.13
C LEU A 84 11.30 6.47 -2.91
N ALA A 85 12.53 6.37 -2.41
CA ALA A 85 13.70 6.93 -3.07
C ALA A 85 14.06 6.17 -4.36
N ASP A 86 13.84 4.85 -4.37
CA ASP A 86 14.15 3.99 -5.52
C ASP A 86 13.14 4.14 -6.68
N PHE A 87 11.96 4.72 -6.41
CA PHE A 87 10.89 4.88 -7.39
C PHE A 87 10.28 6.29 -7.36
N PRO A 88 11.01 7.31 -7.89
CA PRO A 88 10.64 8.72 -7.76
C PRO A 88 9.25 9.07 -8.34
N MET A 89 8.82 8.39 -9.42
CA MET A 89 7.48 8.56 -9.97
C MET A 89 6.38 8.10 -9.01
N LEU A 90 6.57 6.95 -8.36
CA LEU A 90 5.65 6.43 -7.34
C LEU A 90 5.59 7.39 -6.15
N GLY A 91 6.72 8.01 -5.82
CA GLY A 91 6.81 9.00 -4.77
C GLY A 91 5.97 10.24 -5.00
N MET A 92 6.04 10.79 -6.20
CA MET A 92 5.21 11.95 -6.57
C MET A 92 3.72 11.62 -6.52
N VAL A 93 3.31 10.45 -7.03
CA VAL A 93 1.91 10.00 -7.03
C VAL A 93 1.41 9.72 -5.61
N ALA A 94 2.21 9.06 -4.78
CA ALA A 94 1.85 8.78 -3.39
C ALA A 94 1.70 10.07 -2.58
N GLN A 95 2.64 11.02 -2.71
CA GLN A 95 2.56 12.31 -2.02
C GLN A 95 1.35 13.13 -2.47
N THR A 96 1.07 13.22 -3.78
CA THR A 96 -0.13 13.91 -4.27
C THR A 96 -1.41 13.24 -3.78
N THR A 97 -1.46 11.91 -3.73
CA THR A 97 -2.62 11.18 -3.20
C THR A 97 -2.82 11.48 -1.71
N VAL A 98 -1.75 11.45 -0.91
CA VAL A 98 -1.80 11.77 0.52
C VAL A 98 -2.26 13.21 0.75
N ILE A 99 -1.72 14.17 -0.02
CA ILE A 99 -2.13 15.59 0.08
C ILE A 99 -3.59 15.75 -0.34
N ALA A 100 -4.02 15.15 -1.44
CA ALA A 100 -5.40 15.21 -1.91
C ALA A 100 -6.36 14.64 -0.86
N LEU A 101 -6.04 13.48 -0.28
CA LEU A 101 -6.79 12.89 0.82
C LEU A 101 -6.85 13.82 2.03
N ALA A 102 -5.71 14.36 2.46
CA ALA A 102 -5.65 15.29 3.59
C ALA A 102 -6.54 16.53 3.34
N VAL A 103 -6.42 17.16 2.17
CA VAL A 103 -7.24 18.32 1.79
C VAL A 103 -8.72 17.94 1.74
N SER A 104 -9.09 16.80 1.15
CA SER A 104 -10.47 16.31 1.16
C SER A 104 -11.01 16.09 2.58
N PHE A 105 -10.18 15.66 3.54
CA PHE A 105 -10.60 15.55 4.94
C PHE A 105 -10.73 16.89 5.64
N PHE A 106 -9.85 17.85 5.38
CA PHE A 106 -9.96 19.18 5.95
C PHE A 106 -11.15 19.96 5.37
N VAL A 107 -11.38 19.86 4.05
CA VAL A 107 -12.58 20.41 3.38
C VAL A 107 -13.84 19.69 3.86
N GLY A 108 -13.83 18.36 3.93
CA GLY A 108 -14.95 17.57 4.48
C GLY A 108 -15.22 17.87 5.95
N GLY A 109 -14.17 18.17 6.74
CA GLY A 109 -14.28 18.61 8.13
C GLY A 109 -14.86 20.02 8.29
N GLN A 110 -14.60 20.92 7.34
CA GLN A 110 -15.26 22.23 7.26
C GLN A 110 -16.75 22.08 6.94
N GLU A 111 -17.11 21.18 6.03
CA GLU A 111 -18.51 20.87 5.72
C GLU A 111 -19.23 20.24 6.92
N LEU A 112 -18.55 19.36 7.66
CA LEU A 112 -19.04 18.81 8.93
C LEU A 112 -19.30 19.93 9.95
N ARG A 113 -18.37 20.89 10.09
CA ARG A 113 -18.57 22.07 10.96
C ARG A 113 -19.73 22.95 10.49
N ARG A 114 -20.02 23.01 9.19
CA ARG A 114 -21.16 23.76 8.63
C ARG A 114 -22.49 23.10 8.95
N ILE A 115 -22.57 21.76 8.82
CA ILE A 115 -23.77 20.97 9.12
C ILE A 115 -24.06 20.95 10.63
N PHE A 116 -23.04 20.74 11.46
CA PHE A 116 -23.19 20.67 12.92
C PHE A 116 -23.19 22.04 13.61
N GLY A 117 -22.62 23.07 12.98
CA GLY A 117 -22.42 24.39 13.60
C GLY A 117 -23.63 25.31 13.59
N ARG A 118 -24.69 25.02 12.80
CA ARG A 118 -25.88 25.89 12.60
C ARG A 118 -25.58 27.39 12.42
N ARG A 119 -24.36 27.79 12.06
CA ARG A 119 -24.05 29.19 11.79
C ARG A 119 -24.17 29.44 10.29
N LYS A 120 -25.22 30.20 9.95
CA LYS A 120 -25.17 31.09 8.78
C LYS A 120 -24.05 32.08 9.04
N VAL A 121 -22.99 32.00 8.24
CA VAL A 121 -22.07 33.12 8.06
C VAL A 121 -22.74 34.01 7.00
N PRO A 122 -22.75 35.35 7.13
CA PRO A 122 -23.36 36.26 6.16
C PRO A 122 -22.89 36.05 4.73
#